data_AF-A0AAD9HM81-F1
#
_entry.id   AF-A0AAD9HM81-F1
#
_cell.length_a   1.000
_cell.length_b   1.000
_cell.length_c   1.000
_cell.angle_alpha   90.00
_cell.angle_beta   90.00
_cell.angle_gamma   90.00
#
_symmetry.space_group_name_H-M   'P 1'
#
loop_
_entity.id
_entity.type
_entity.pdbx_description
1 polymer ?
#
loop_
_entity_poly.entity_id
_entity_poly.type
_entity_poly.pdbx_seq_one_letter_code
_entity_poly.pdbx_strand_id
1 'polypeptide(L)'
;MAPLFCLPREIRDMVYRHYVAVEGGYVCDTEGFVNGTLRQADGGPIDMALIFTCKVVANEMHGLALRTNSITFSTLSGDYDLWLLARRFQYLFSELNHKRERILGDAGKYMTQDAYDKLRDMYPQFVPLLDLLRTDDVYEYLSDHGISGPFGEAPSVYRDFMRASLQVAYSCDPKAFDASLGDNTTASLSKNETRTLSFLHCSVEPWAIPSPDEMAELQFAMGDRRDMRDGSRDEDGSEWRFSAASAAIYFLRCLPDTIRTHVRRLVVNEDRESIAFPESHGLGLVPFCRENPLLRVERRVDLWGNAFHADYRFHTPRERYRARYAKTETGLDSALITYNLGAWIMEAQLLASAGMPESSYSLVLDGDPVPQLCTEIFRAVVQRDVAWQLAWTESIKQGNLAGVSWFVARGGEMGRRRISYNQPRFTGCYFYEGLPEAVWDMTTGKSIVSCNFDPGEPWSAQDVDILVQKHRQWTTQTWTERWSRHKPKWWDTEHPLPSWMGLLRKNLWGRVRGIRH
;
A
#
# COMPACT_ATOMS: atom_id res chain seq x y z
N MET A 1 56.03 -9.54 -12.05
CA MET A 1 54.60 -9.90 -11.97
C MET A 1 54.05 -9.31 -10.68
N ALA A 2 52.88 -8.66 -10.72
CA ALA A 2 52.27 -8.14 -9.49
C ALA A 2 51.94 -9.33 -8.56
N PRO A 3 52.31 -9.29 -7.26
CA PRO A 3 52.18 -10.44 -6.35
C PRO A 3 50.77 -11.02 -6.26
N LEU A 4 49.74 -10.19 -6.43
CA LEU A 4 48.33 -10.60 -6.41
C LEU A 4 48.00 -11.63 -7.50
N PHE A 5 48.55 -11.47 -8.72
CA PHE A 5 48.27 -12.39 -9.83
C PHE A 5 49.06 -13.70 -9.78
N CYS A 6 50.01 -13.81 -8.85
CA CYS A 6 50.66 -15.09 -8.54
C CYS A 6 49.76 -16.00 -7.68
N LEU A 7 48.72 -15.45 -7.03
CA LEU A 7 47.75 -16.22 -6.27
C LEU A 7 46.77 -16.94 -7.19
N PRO A 8 46.28 -18.14 -6.83
CA PRO A 8 45.18 -18.80 -7.54
C PRO A 8 43.92 -17.94 -7.60
N ARG A 9 43.06 -18.17 -8.60
CA ARG A 9 41.84 -17.38 -8.85
C ARG A 9 40.91 -17.36 -7.63
N GLU A 10 40.79 -18.49 -6.97
CA GLU A 10 39.95 -18.71 -5.80
C GLU A 10 40.40 -17.82 -4.63
N ILE A 11 41.71 -17.72 -4.41
CA ILE A 11 42.29 -16.86 -3.37
C ILE A 11 42.09 -15.38 -3.72
N ARG A 12 42.26 -15.01 -5.00
CA ARG A 12 41.96 -13.64 -5.45
C ARG A 12 40.49 -13.28 -5.22
N ASP A 13 39.57 -14.19 -5.50
CA ASP A 13 38.14 -13.97 -5.25
C ASP A 13 37.80 -13.81 -3.77
N MET A 14 38.49 -14.53 -2.88
CA MET A 14 38.36 -14.30 -1.44
C MET A 14 38.86 -12.90 -1.05
N VAL A 15 40.01 -12.47 -1.57
CA VAL A 15 40.54 -11.12 -1.34
C VAL A 15 39.58 -10.05 -1.85
N TYR A 16 39.08 -10.18 -3.08
CA TYR A 16 38.13 -9.21 -3.65
C TYR A 16 36.82 -9.17 -2.89
N ARG A 17 36.28 -10.32 -2.45
CA ARG A 17 35.06 -10.36 -1.63
C ARG A 17 35.28 -9.66 -0.30
N HIS A 18 36.40 -9.93 0.36
CA HIS A 18 36.74 -9.26 1.61
C HIS A 18 36.90 -7.75 1.42
N TYR A 19 37.51 -7.32 0.32
CA TYR A 19 37.69 -5.90 0.00
C TYR A 19 36.36 -5.14 -0.18
N VAL A 20 35.39 -5.73 -0.89
CA VAL A 20 34.09 -5.06 -1.15
C VAL A 20 33.06 -5.26 -0.05
N ALA A 21 33.26 -6.21 0.87
CA ALA A 21 32.30 -6.53 1.91
C ALA A 21 32.24 -5.41 2.95
N VAL A 22 31.04 -4.91 3.20
CA VAL A 22 30.75 -3.86 4.16
C VAL A 22 29.76 -4.40 5.18
N GLU A 23 30.06 -4.23 6.47
CA GLU A 23 29.14 -4.60 7.54
C GLU A 23 27.85 -3.75 7.44
N GLY A 24 26.68 -4.40 7.47
CA GLY A 24 25.40 -3.74 7.20
C GLY A 24 25.12 -3.44 5.70
N GLY A 25 26.12 -3.59 4.83
CA GLY A 25 25.99 -3.41 3.39
C GLY A 25 25.97 -1.94 2.96
N TYR A 26 25.24 -1.66 1.89
CA TYR A 26 25.08 -0.33 1.31
C TYR A 26 23.71 0.26 1.65
N VAL A 27 23.63 1.58 1.71
CA VAL A 27 22.42 2.34 2.02
C VAL A 27 22.19 3.40 0.96
N CYS A 28 20.92 3.57 0.57
CA CYS A 28 20.41 4.67 -0.21
C CYS A 28 19.40 5.44 0.65
N ASP A 29 19.87 6.49 1.32
CA ASP A 29 19.02 7.46 2.03
C ASP A 29 18.51 8.53 1.05
N THR A 30 17.73 9.51 1.53
CA THR A 30 17.21 10.58 0.65
C THR A 30 18.34 11.34 -0.06
N GLU A 31 19.42 11.66 0.65
CA GLU A 31 20.56 12.39 0.08
C GLU A 31 21.25 11.56 -1.02
N GLY A 32 21.51 10.27 -0.73
CA GLY A 32 22.05 9.32 -1.68
C GLY A 32 21.15 9.16 -2.90
N PHE A 33 19.83 9.05 -2.70
CA PHE A 33 18.85 8.93 -3.77
C PHE A 33 18.88 10.14 -4.71
N VAL A 34 18.81 11.36 -4.16
CA VAL A 34 18.83 12.61 -4.95
C VAL A 34 20.12 12.74 -5.74
N ASN A 35 21.25 12.35 -5.14
CA ASN A 35 22.56 12.43 -5.78
C ASN A 35 22.88 11.23 -6.70
N GLY A 36 22.02 10.21 -6.75
CA GLY A 36 22.29 8.97 -7.50
C GLY A 36 23.46 8.16 -6.97
N THR A 37 23.65 8.13 -5.64
CA THR A 37 24.78 7.47 -4.97
C THR A 37 24.33 6.50 -3.88
N LEU A 38 25.19 5.53 -3.59
CA LEU A 38 25.09 4.64 -2.44
C LEU A 38 26.22 4.95 -1.46
N ARG A 39 25.96 4.75 -0.18
CA ARG A 39 26.96 4.85 0.90
C ARG A 39 27.08 3.52 1.63
N GLN A 40 28.17 3.35 2.37
CA GLN A 40 28.29 2.26 3.34
C GLN A 40 27.30 2.48 4.50
N ALA A 41 26.89 1.40 5.18
CA ALA A 41 25.96 1.49 6.29
C ALA A 41 26.48 2.30 7.50
N ASP A 42 27.80 2.46 7.64
CA ASP A 42 28.44 3.33 8.62
C ASP A 42 28.50 4.82 8.19
N GLY A 43 27.95 5.15 7.02
CA GLY A 43 27.94 6.49 6.42
C GLY A 43 29.17 6.80 5.57
N GLY A 44 30.15 5.90 5.49
CA GLY A 44 31.36 6.06 4.69
C GLY A 44 31.12 5.96 3.17
N PRO A 45 32.04 6.47 2.34
CA PRO A 45 32.01 6.28 0.90
C PRO A 45 32.30 4.81 0.54
N ILE A 46 31.73 4.31 -0.58
CA ILE A 46 32.06 2.97 -1.08
C ILE A 46 33.45 3.02 -1.74
N ASP A 47 34.41 2.24 -1.23
CA ASP A 47 35.73 2.13 -1.83
C ASP A 47 35.72 1.12 -2.99
N MET A 48 36.00 1.61 -4.19
CA MET A 48 36.14 0.81 -5.40
C MET A 48 37.49 1.04 -6.08
N ALA A 49 38.49 1.63 -5.40
CA ALA A 49 39.79 1.97 -6.00
C ALA A 49 40.46 0.77 -6.70
N LEU A 50 40.28 -0.44 -6.16
CA LEU A 50 40.89 -1.65 -6.68
C LEU A 50 40.48 -1.95 -8.14
N ILE A 51 39.22 -1.65 -8.54
CA ILE A 51 38.75 -1.92 -9.91
C ILE A 51 39.47 -1.05 -10.96
N PHE A 52 40.01 0.10 -10.54
CA PHE A 52 40.69 1.04 -11.42
C PHE A 52 42.18 0.74 -11.60
N THR A 53 42.72 -0.28 -10.91
CA THR A 53 44.15 -0.62 -10.98
C THR A 53 44.55 -1.26 -12.31
N CYS A 54 43.73 -2.19 -12.84
CA CYS A 54 43.95 -2.78 -14.17
C CYS A 54 42.70 -3.52 -14.69
N LYS A 55 42.68 -3.81 -15.99
CA LYS A 55 41.56 -4.50 -16.67
C LYS A 55 41.25 -5.89 -16.11
N VAL A 56 42.27 -6.63 -15.67
CA VAL A 56 42.08 -7.99 -15.11
C VAL A 56 41.25 -7.89 -13.84
N VAL A 57 41.64 -7.01 -12.90
CA VAL A 57 40.92 -6.78 -11.65
C VAL A 57 39.52 -6.23 -11.91
N ALA A 58 39.37 -5.27 -12.82
CA ALA A 58 38.07 -4.73 -13.20
C ALA A 58 37.10 -5.82 -13.68
N ASN A 59 37.57 -6.72 -14.54
CA ASN A 59 36.77 -7.84 -15.04
C ASN A 59 36.48 -8.87 -13.94
N GLU A 60 37.48 -9.21 -13.14
CA GLU A 60 37.38 -10.18 -12.06
C GLU A 60 36.43 -9.74 -10.93
N MET A 61 36.34 -8.43 -10.68
CA MET A 61 35.49 -7.82 -9.66
C MET A 61 34.13 -7.34 -10.21
N HIS A 62 33.85 -7.55 -11.50
CA HIS A 62 32.63 -7.05 -12.14
C HIS A 62 31.37 -7.53 -11.40
N GLY A 63 30.56 -6.58 -10.91
CA GLY A 63 29.35 -6.84 -10.14
C GLY A 63 29.55 -7.46 -8.75
N LEU A 64 30.79 -7.66 -8.31
CA LEU A 64 31.07 -8.36 -7.04
C LEU A 64 30.50 -7.61 -5.84
N ALA A 65 30.64 -6.28 -5.82
CA ALA A 65 30.10 -5.43 -4.75
C ALA A 65 28.59 -5.62 -4.52
N LEU A 66 27.80 -5.68 -5.60
CA LEU A 66 26.35 -5.86 -5.56
C LEU A 66 25.93 -7.31 -5.24
N ARG A 67 26.80 -8.28 -5.53
CA ARG A 67 26.58 -9.68 -5.16
C ARG A 67 26.87 -9.95 -3.70
N THR A 68 27.81 -9.21 -3.12
CA THR A 68 28.28 -9.41 -1.75
C THR A 68 27.43 -8.64 -0.74
N ASN A 69 27.03 -7.41 -1.06
CA ASN A 69 26.38 -6.51 -0.10
C ASN A 69 24.88 -6.42 -0.35
N SER A 70 24.10 -6.32 0.74
CA SER A 70 22.72 -5.83 0.68
C SER A 70 22.69 -4.35 0.36
N ILE A 71 21.60 -3.91 -0.27
CA ILE A 71 21.31 -2.49 -0.47
C ILE A 71 20.02 -2.16 0.28
N THR A 72 20.10 -1.24 1.22
CA THR A 72 19.00 -0.82 2.06
C THR A 72 18.42 0.51 1.57
N PHE A 73 17.11 0.56 1.38
CA PHE A 73 16.35 1.77 1.04
C PHE A 73 15.42 2.13 2.19
N SER A 74 15.27 3.42 2.46
CA SER A 74 14.29 3.96 3.42
C SER A 74 13.31 4.91 2.73
N THR A 75 12.21 5.27 3.41
CA THR A 75 11.22 6.19 2.85
C THR A 75 11.85 7.56 2.58
N LEU A 76 11.65 8.10 1.38
CA LEU A 76 12.27 9.36 0.94
C LEU A 76 11.61 10.54 1.65
N SER A 77 12.40 11.26 2.46
CA SER A 77 11.92 12.32 3.36
C SER A 77 12.88 13.50 3.47
N GLY A 78 12.36 14.66 3.87
CA GLY A 78 13.17 15.85 4.18
C GLY A 78 13.69 16.67 2.98
N ASP A 79 13.53 16.20 1.74
CA ASP A 79 13.87 16.94 0.52
C ASP A 79 12.67 17.70 -0.06
N TYR A 80 12.84 18.98 -0.40
CA TYR A 80 11.74 19.85 -0.82
C TYR A 80 11.18 19.50 -2.21
N ASP A 81 12.04 19.15 -3.16
CA ASP A 81 11.63 18.85 -4.53
C ASP A 81 10.91 17.50 -4.58
N LEU A 82 11.42 16.51 -3.85
CA LEU A 82 10.74 15.23 -3.66
C LEU A 82 9.41 15.39 -2.92
N TRP A 83 9.35 16.21 -1.87
CA TRP A 83 8.09 16.51 -1.17
C TRP A 83 7.05 17.13 -2.11
N LEU A 84 7.44 18.12 -2.90
CA LEU A 84 6.54 18.80 -3.83
C LEU A 84 6.06 17.84 -4.94
N LEU A 85 6.96 17.01 -5.46
CA LEU A 85 6.63 15.98 -6.43
C LEU A 85 5.66 14.94 -5.85
N ALA A 86 5.96 14.41 -4.66
CA ALA A 86 5.14 13.44 -3.94
C ALA A 86 3.72 14.00 -3.71
N ARG A 87 3.62 15.23 -3.21
CA ARG A 87 2.33 15.89 -2.99
C ARG A 87 1.52 16.01 -4.28
N ARG A 88 2.13 16.49 -5.36
CA ARG A 88 1.45 16.64 -6.66
C ARG A 88 1.02 15.29 -7.22
N PHE A 89 1.87 14.28 -7.11
CA PHE A 89 1.57 12.93 -7.56
C PHE A 89 0.39 12.34 -6.77
N GLN A 90 0.44 12.40 -5.44
CA GLN A 90 -0.66 11.94 -4.58
C GLN A 90 -1.98 12.62 -4.91
N TYR A 91 -1.97 13.94 -5.14
CA TYR A 91 -3.16 14.68 -5.50
C TYR A 91 -3.76 14.17 -6.82
N LEU A 92 -2.97 14.18 -7.89
CA LEU A 92 -3.43 13.78 -9.22
C LEU A 92 -3.87 12.31 -9.25
N PHE A 93 -3.12 11.43 -8.57
CA PHE A 93 -3.40 10.01 -8.53
C PHE A 93 -4.66 9.68 -7.73
N SER A 94 -4.88 10.37 -6.59
CA SER A 94 -6.12 10.20 -5.81
C SER A 94 -7.34 10.66 -6.60
N GLU A 95 -7.24 11.81 -7.25
CA GLU A 95 -8.31 12.34 -8.11
C GLU A 95 -8.60 11.41 -9.30
N LEU A 96 -7.56 10.81 -9.90
CA LEU A 96 -7.72 9.84 -10.98
C LEU A 96 -8.56 8.65 -10.52
N ASN A 97 -8.18 8.04 -9.40
CA ASN A 97 -8.90 6.88 -8.87
C ASN A 97 -10.33 7.25 -8.43
N HIS A 98 -10.51 8.40 -7.78
CA HIS A 98 -11.84 8.88 -7.38
C HIS A 98 -12.75 9.12 -8.59
N LYS A 99 -12.24 9.73 -9.67
CA LYS A 99 -13.00 9.87 -10.92
C LYS A 99 -13.34 8.54 -11.56
N ARG A 100 -12.41 7.57 -11.54
CA ARG A 100 -12.67 6.22 -12.08
C ARG A 100 -13.82 5.54 -11.33
N GLU A 101 -13.81 5.60 -10.00
CA GLU A 101 -14.87 5.06 -9.15
C GLU A 101 -16.23 5.69 -9.45
N ARG A 102 -16.28 7.02 -9.57
CA ARG A 102 -17.51 7.74 -9.91
C ARG A 102 -18.03 7.38 -11.31
N ILE A 103 -17.17 7.41 -12.31
CA ILE A 103 -17.55 7.09 -13.70
C ILE A 103 -18.02 5.64 -13.80
N LEU A 104 -17.43 4.72 -13.04
CA LEU A 104 -17.88 3.33 -13.03
C LEU A 104 -19.33 3.21 -12.54
N GLY A 105 -19.71 3.97 -11.51
CA GLY A 105 -21.09 4.04 -11.04
C GLY A 105 -22.06 4.61 -12.09
N ASP A 106 -21.66 5.65 -12.82
CA ASP A 106 -22.47 6.28 -13.86
C ASP A 106 -22.60 5.41 -15.13
N ALA A 107 -21.49 4.80 -15.56
CA ALA A 107 -21.40 4.04 -16.80
C ALA A 107 -21.89 2.59 -16.64
N GLY A 108 -21.93 2.06 -15.42
CA GLY A 108 -22.28 0.66 -15.13
C GLY A 108 -23.60 0.21 -15.75
N LYS A 109 -24.64 1.05 -15.69
CA LYS A 109 -25.97 0.73 -16.26
C LYS A 109 -26.01 0.64 -17.78
N TYR A 110 -25.02 1.24 -18.44
CA TYR A 110 -24.86 1.19 -19.89
C TYR A 110 -23.87 0.10 -20.34
N MET A 111 -23.35 -0.70 -19.40
CA MET A 111 -22.45 -1.79 -19.70
C MET A 111 -23.15 -2.81 -20.62
N THR A 112 -22.55 -3.05 -21.78
CA THR A 112 -23.04 -4.04 -22.74
C THR A 112 -22.89 -5.45 -22.19
N GLN A 113 -23.64 -6.41 -22.74
CA GLN A 113 -23.53 -7.81 -22.34
C GLN A 113 -22.11 -8.35 -22.60
N ASP A 114 -21.49 -7.99 -23.73
CA ASP A 114 -20.11 -8.37 -24.06
C ASP A 114 -19.09 -7.82 -23.06
N ALA A 115 -19.27 -6.58 -22.58
CA ALA A 115 -18.42 -6.00 -21.55
C ALA A 115 -18.60 -6.73 -20.21
N TYR A 116 -19.85 -7.01 -19.83
CA TYR A 116 -20.17 -7.77 -18.62
C TYR A 116 -19.56 -9.17 -18.64
N ASP A 117 -19.71 -9.91 -19.74
CA ASP A 117 -19.21 -11.28 -19.85
C ASP A 117 -17.68 -11.33 -19.75
N LYS A 118 -16.97 -10.39 -20.40
CA LYS A 118 -15.51 -10.25 -20.26
C LYS A 118 -15.10 -9.95 -18.82
N LEU A 119 -15.78 -9.02 -18.16
CA LEU A 119 -15.44 -8.63 -16.78
C LEU A 119 -15.77 -9.73 -15.77
N ARG A 120 -16.86 -10.46 -15.96
CA ARG A 120 -17.19 -11.66 -15.17
C ARG A 120 -16.08 -12.69 -15.26
N ASP A 121 -15.56 -12.93 -16.46
CA ASP A 121 -14.53 -13.94 -16.68
C ASP A 121 -13.17 -13.51 -16.10
N MET A 122 -12.85 -12.20 -16.14
CA MET A 122 -11.62 -11.64 -15.57
C MET A 122 -11.67 -11.46 -14.04
N TYR A 123 -12.83 -11.10 -13.50
CA TYR A 123 -13.03 -10.74 -12.10
C TYR A 123 -14.29 -11.41 -11.51
N PRO A 124 -14.33 -12.76 -11.44
CA PRO A 124 -15.49 -13.50 -10.97
C PRO A 124 -15.91 -13.13 -9.53
N GLN A 125 -14.98 -12.69 -8.70
CA GLN A 125 -15.23 -12.25 -7.33
C GLN A 125 -16.08 -10.97 -7.25
N PHE A 126 -16.10 -10.15 -8.31
CA PHE A 126 -16.88 -8.91 -8.38
C PHE A 126 -18.19 -9.05 -9.15
N VAL A 127 -18.64 -10.27 -9.48
CA VAL A 127 -19.92 -10.50 -10.17
C VAL A 127 -21.11 -9.85 -9.46
N PRO A 128 -21.28 -9.95 -8.13
CA PRO A 128 -22.38 -9.26 -7.44
C PRO A 128 -22.33 -7.74 -7.60
N LEU A 129 -21.14 -7.16 -7.71
CA LEU A 129 -20.96 -5.74 -8.00
C LEU A 129 -21.28 -5.43 -9.47
N LEU A 130 -20.86 -6.26 -10.42
CA LEU A 130 -21.23 -6.12 -11.84
C LEU A 130 -22.75 -6.21 -12.04
N ASP A 131 -23.43 -7.09 -11.31
CA ASP A 131 -24.88 -7.21 -11.34
C ASP A 131 -25.54 -5.93 -10.81
N LEU A 132 -25.06 -5.42 -9.66
CA LEU A 132 -25.56 -4.16 -9.10
C LEU A 132 -25.31 -2.98 -10.04
N LEU A 133 -24.12 -2.89 -10.64
CA LEU A 133 -23.75 -1.82 -11.56
C LEU A 133 -24.72 -1.68 -12.74
N ARG A 134 -25.38 -2.77 -13.15
CA ARG A 134 -26.34 -2.78 -14.26
C ARG A 134 -27.75 -2.34 -13.86
N THR A 135 -28.01 -2.07 -12.57
CA THR A 135 -29.33 -1.61 -12.10
C THR A 135 -29.36 -0.09 -11.94
N ASP A 136 -30.57 0.48 -11.83
CA ASP A 136 -30.74 1.90 -11.48
C ASP A 136 -30.50 2.17 -9.97
N ASP A 137 -30.34 1.12 -9.16
CA ASP A 137 -30.30 1.20 -7.69
C ASP A 137 -28.88 1.37 -7.13
N VAL A 138 -27.85 1.49 -7.99
CA VAL A 138 -26.44 1.64 -7.58
C VAL A 138 -26.27 2.72 -6.50
N TYR A 139 -26.93 3.87 -6.67
CA TYR A 139 -26.88 4.99 -5.74
C TYR A 139 -27.79 4.83 -4.50
N GLU A 140 -28.75 3.91 -4.54
CA GLU A 140 -29.57 3.58 -3.37
C GLU A 140 -28.83 2.59 -2.44
N TYR A 141 -28.03 1.69 -3.02
CA TYR A 141 -27.23 0.69 -2.29
C TYR A 141 -25.83 1.18 -1.89
N LEU A 142 -25.24 2.08 -2.66
CA LEU A 142 -23.90 2.59 -2.44
C LEU A 142 -24.03 4.08 -2.11
N SER A 143 -23.38 4.49 -1.03
CA SER A 143 -23.52 5.84 -0.44
C SER A 143 -23.51 6.98 -1.48
N ASP A 144 -24.00 8.17 -1.11
CA ASP A 144 -23.91 9.42 -1.90
C ASP A 144 -22.48 9.73 -2.46
N HIS A 145 -21.45 8.99 -2.05
CA HIS A 145 -20.04 9.15 -2.42
C HIS A 145 -19.52 8.10 -3.42
N GLY A 146 -20.32 7.12 -3.87
CA GLY A 146 -19.93 6.11 -4.87
C GLY A 146 -19.69 4.69 -4.33
N ILE A 147 -19.11 3.85 -5.20
CA ILE A 147 -18.83 2.42 -4.98
C ILE A 147 -17.55 2.25 -4.15
N SER A 148 -17.67 2.24 -2.82
CA SER A 148 -16.48 2.09 -1.97
C SER A 148 -16.11 0.62 -1.77
N GLY A 149 -15.09 0.17 -2.52
CA GLY A 149 -14.45 -1.14 -2.34
C GLY A 149 -13.54 -1.22 -1.09
N PRO A 150 -12.80 -2.32 -0.90
CA PRO A 150 -12.42 -3.31 -1.91
C PRO A 150 -13.23 -4.61 -1.88
N PHE A 151 -14.35 -4.64 -1.15
CA PHE A 151 -15.27 -5.78 -1.08
C PHE A 151 -14.61 -7.13 -0.72
N GLY A 152 -13.65 -7.08 0.21
CA GLY A 152 -12.96 -8.27 0.68
C GLY A 152 -11.68 -8.62 -0.07
N GLU A 153 -11.42 -8.02 -1.22
CA GLU A 153 -10.20 -8.22 -2.00
C GLU A 153 -9.09 -7.26 -1.58
N ALA A 154 -7.85 -7.54 -1.97
CA ALA A 154 -6.79 -6.56 -1.75
C ALA A 154 -7.11 -5.25 -2.51
N PRO A 155 -6.72 -4.08 -1.97
CA PRO A 155 -7.06 -2.79 -2.58
C PRO A 155 -6.62 -2.64 -4.05
N SER A 156 -5.45 -3.19 -4.44
CA SER A 156 -4.96 -3.18 -5.82
C SER A 156 -5.88 -3.91 -6.80
N VAL A 157 -6.40 -5.09 -6.42
CA VAL A 157 -7.31 -5.88 -7.25
C VAL A 157 -8.60 -5.10 -7.55
N TYR A 158 -9.12 -4.37 -6.56
CA TYR A 158 -10.28 -3.50 -6.79
C TYR A 158 -9.94 -2.31 -7.71
N ARG A 159 -8.78 -1.67 -7.54
CA ARG A 159 -8.32 -0.58 -8.43
C ARG A 159 -8.14 -1.07 -9.88
N ASP A 160 -7.61 -2.27 -10.06
CA ASP A 160 -7.44 -2.89 -11.38
C ASP A 160 -8.78 -3.26 -11.99
N PHE A 161 -9.72 -3.79 -11.20
CA PHE A 161 -11.10 -4.01 -11.65
C PHE A 161 -11.76 -2.71 -12.12
N MET A 162 -11.62 -1.61 -11.38
CA MET A 162 -12.16 -0.31 -11.81
C MET A 162 -11.54 0.15 -13.12
N ARG A 163 -10.20 0.06 -13.25
CA ARG A 163 -9.47 0.42 -14.47
C ARG A 163 -9.93 -0.43 -15.66
N ALA A 164 -9.98 -1.75 -15.50
CA ALA A 164 -10.39 -2.69 -16.53
C ALA A 164 -11.86 -2.50 -16.92
N SER A 165 -12.75 -2.26 -15.97
CA SER A 165 -14.18 -2.06 -16.22
C SER A 165 -14.42 -0.88 -17.15
N LEU A 166 -13.75 0.25 -16.90
CA LEU A 166 -13.86 1.44 -17.75
C LEU A 166 -13.26 1.21 -19.14
N GLN A 167 -12.10 0.56 -19.22
CA GLN A 167 -11.45 0.24 -20.50
C GLN A 167 -12.30 -0.71 -21.35
N VAL A 168 -12.86 -1.76 -20.74
CA VAL A 168 -13.71 -2.74 -21.42
C VAL A 168 -15.04 -2.11 -21.84
N ALA A 169 -15.68 -1.32 -20.97
CA ALA A 169 -16.90 -0.61 -21.30
C ALA A 169 -16.70 0.33 -22.51
N TYR A 170 -15.64 1.14 -22.49
CA TYR A 170 -15.29 2.00 -23.61
C TYR A 170 -14.98 1.21 -24.88
N SER A 171 -14.20 0.13 -24.79
CA SER A 171 -13.83 -0.68 -25.96
C SER A 171 -15.01 -1.41 -26.61
N CYS A 172 -16.02 -1.78 -25.83
CA CYS A 172 -17.21 -2.47 -26.34
C CYS A 172 -18.24 -1.50 -26.96
N ASP A 173 -18.46 -0.33 -26.36
CA ASP A 173 -19.35 0.69 -26.94
C ASP A 173 -18.92 2.12 -26.52
N PRO A 174 -18.02 2.76 -27.29
CA PRO A 174 -17.57 4.13 -27.00
C PRO A 174 -18.72 5.14 -26.98
N LYS A 175 -19.76 4.96 -27.82
CA LYS A 175 -20.87 5.91 -27.92
C LYS A 175 -21.77 5.84 -26.70
N ALA A 176 -22.10 4.63 -26.23
CA ALA A 176 -22.85 4.45 -25.01
C ALA A 176 -22.05 4.93 -23.79
N PHE A 177 -20.74 4.66 -23.76
CA PHE A 177 -19.85 5.18 -22.73
C PHE A 177 -19.85 6.71 -22.71
N ASP A 178 -19.62 7.37 -23.84
CA ASP A 178 -19.62 8.84 -23.91
C ASP A 178 -20.98 9.46 -23.57
N ALA A 179 -22.08 8.81 -23.98
CA ALA A 179 -23.43 9.23 -23.62
C ALA A 179 -23.71 9.09 -22.11
N SER A 180 -23.13 8.07 -21.45
CA SER A 180 -23.27 7.85 -20.01
C SER A 180 -22.59 8.94 -19.16
N LEU A 181 -21.58 9.61 -19.72
CA LEU A 181 -20.82 10.63 -19.02
C LEU A 181 -21.57 11.95 -18.81
N GLY A 182 -22.72 12.19 -19.46
CA GLY A 182 -23.66 13.30 -19.19
C GLY A 182 -23.08 14.74 -19.11
N ASP A 183 -23.94 15.74 -18.85
CA ASP A 183 -23.51 17.13 -18.61
C ASP A 183 -23.15 17.41 -17.13
N ASN A 184 -23.61 16.58 -16.19
CA ASN A 184 -23.46 16.77 -14.73
C ASN A 184 -22.35 15.93 -14.07
N THR A 185 -21.61 15.17 -14.87
CA THR A 185 -20.61 14.19 -14.42
C THR A 185 -19.31 14.48 -15.13
N THR A 186 -18.46 15.28 -14.47
CA THR A 186 -17.13 15.68 -14.99
C THR A 186 -17.19 16.15 -16.44
N ALA A 187 -17.80 17.31 -16.70
CA ALA A 187 -18.06 17.95 -18.01
C ALA A 187 -16.82 18.21 -18.94
N SER A 188 -15.70 17.52 -18.71
CA SER A 188 -14.39 17.78 -19.29
C SER A 188 -13.76 16.56 -19.99
N LEU A 189 -14.16 15.32 -19.66
CA LEU A 189 -13.62 14.12 -20.34
C LEU A 189 -14.28 13.91 -21.70
N SER A 190 -15.61 14.00 -21.77
CA SER A 190 -16.43 13.69 -22.96
C SER A 190 -16.21 14.58 -24.20
N LYS A 191 -15.46 15.68 -24.09
CA LYS A 191 -15.22 16.60 -25.23
C LYS A 191 -13.87 16.40 -25.93
N ASN A 192 -13.02 15.50 -25.44
CA ASN A 192 -11.70 15.26 -26.01
C ASN A 192 -11.34 13.77 -25.93
N GLU A 193 -11.48 13.07 -27.06
CA GLU A 193 -11.19 11.64 -27.21
C GLU A 193 -9.78 11.27 -26.75
N THR A 194 -8.77 12.06 -27.12
CA THR A 194 -7.38 11.85 -26.69
C THR A 194 -7.26 11.87 -25.17
N ARG A 195 -7.95 12.80 -24.50
CA ARG A 195 -7.93 12.89 -23.05
C ARG A 195 -8.69 11.73 -22.38
N THR A 196 -9.82 11.32 -22.95
CA THR A 196 -10.53 10.12 -22.47
C THR A 196 -9.63 8.90 -22.55
N LEU A 197 -8.95 8.69 -23.67
CA LEU A 197 -7.97 7.62 -23.82
C LEU A 197 -6.82 7.73 -22.82
N SER A 198 -6.25 8.92 -22.62
CA SER A 198 -5.20 9.14 -21.60
C SER A 198 -5.70 8.84 -20.18
N PHE A 199 -6.96 9.14 -19.86
CA PHE A 199 -7.55 8.82 -18.55
C PHE A 199 -7.77 7.32 -18.35
N LEU A 200 -8.33 6.65 -19.37
CA LEU A 200 -8.61 5.21 -19.35
C LEU A 200 -7.32 4.38 -19.32
N HIS A 201 -6.32 4.79 -20.09
CA HIS A 201 -5.07 4.07 -20.29
C HIS A 201 -3.86 4.69 -19.59
N CYS A 202 -4.09 5.57 -18.61
CA CYS A 202 -2.99 6.17 -17.84
C CYS A 202 -2.08 5.07 -17.28
N SER A 203 -0.81 5.15 -17.67
CA SER A 203 0.20 4.09 -17.46
C SER A 203 1.01 4.27 -16.18
N VAL A 204 0.80 5.38 -15.47
CA VAL A 204 1.55 5.69 -14.25
C VAL A 204 1.10 4.75 -13.14
N GLU A 205 2.05 3.97 -12.62
CA GLU A 205 1.80 3.00 -11.55
C GLU A 205 1.99 3.62 -10.16
N PRO A 206 1.31 3.09 -9.11
CA PRO A 206 1.34 3.67 -7.77
C PRO A 206 2.74 3.78 -7.16
N TRP A 207 3.61 2.81 -7.45
CA TRP A 207 4.98 2.77 -6.94
C TRP A 207 5.97 3.67 -7.71
N ALA A 208 5.54 4.40 -8.74
CA ALA A 208 6.42 5.23 -9.54
C ALA A 208 6.94 6.46 -8.76
N ILE A 209 8.19 6.84 -9.04
CA ILE A 209 8.66 8.21 -8.83
C ILE A 209 8.58 8.87 -10.21
N PRO A 210 7.52 9.67 -10.48
CA PRO A 210 7.17 10.03 -11.84
C PRO A 210 8.14 11.07 -12.41
N SER A 211 8.51 10.86 -13.66
CA SER A 211 9.21 11.82 -14.50
C SER A 211 8.33 13.04 -14.81
N PRO A 212 8.90 14.15 -15.30
CA PRO A 212 8.12 15.30 -15.76
C PRO A 212 7.07 14.94 -16.82
N ASP A 213 7.36 13.99 -17.70
CA ASP A 213 6.45 13.55 -18.76
C ASP A 213 5.29 12.72 -18.21
N GLU A 214 5.56 11.78 -17.29
CA GLU A 214 4.50 11.01 -16.58
C GLU A 214 3.60 11.95 -15.76
N MET A 215 4.18 12.98 -15.12
CA MET A 215 3.39 14.01 -14.43
C MET A 215 2.53 14.84 -15.39
N ALA A 216 3.04 15.15 -16.59
CA ALA A 216 2.29 15.85 -17.62
C ALA A 216 1.15 14.97 -18.19
N GLU A 217 1.38 13.68 -18.37
CA GLU A 217 0.34 12.70 -18.76
C GLU A 217 -0.80 12.68 -17.73
N LEU A 218 -0.47 12.55 -16.43
CA LEU A 218 -1.47 12.58 -15.35
C LEU A 218 -2.23 13.89 -15.35
N GLN A 219 -1.54 15.02 -15.45
CA GLN A 219 -2.17 16.33 -15.46
C GLN A 219 -3.12 16.51 -16.66
N PHE A 220 -2.71 16.02 -17.84
CA PHE A 220 -3.51 16.03 -19.05
C PHE A 220 -4.75 15.14 -18.93
N ALA A 221 -4.59 13.88 -18.51
CA ALA A 221 -5.68 12.94 -18.27
C ALA A 221 -6.74 13.55 -17.32
N MET A 222 -6.27 14.16 -16.23
CA MET A 222 -7.15 14.79 -15.26
C MET A 222 -7.75 16.11 -15.74
N GLY A 223 -7.14 16.74 -16.76
CA GLY A 223 -7.34 18.11 -17.22
C GLY A 223 -7.37 19.12 -16.10
N ASP A 224 -6.48 18.92 -15.14
CA ASP A 224 -6.24 19.85 -14.06
C ASP A 224 -5.34 20.98 -14.57
N ARG A 225 -5.89 22.19 -14.67
CA ARG A 225 -5.16 23.38 -15.11
C ARG A 225 -4.50 24.15 -13.96
N ARG A 226 -4.63 23.68 -12.71
CA ARG A 226 -4.01 24.34 -11.56
C ARG A 226 -2.50 24.18 -11.62
N ASP A 227 -1.80 25.30 -11.50
CA ASP A 227 -0.35 25.28 -11.26
C ASP A 227 -0.09 25.13 -9.76
N MET A 228 0.16 23.90 -9.32
CA MET A 228 0.52 23.61 -7.92
C MET A 228 1.94 24.13 -7.55
N ARG A 229 2.64 24.84 -8.43
CA ARG A 229 3.89 25.56 -8.10
C ARG A 229 3.65 26.81 -7.25
N ASP A 230 2.43 27.36 -7.21
CA ASP A 230 2.13 28.57 -6.44
C ASP A 230 1.92 28.23 -4.96
N GLY A 231 3.00 28.27 -4.18
CA GLY A 231 3.02 28.02 -2.74
C GLY A 231 2.27 29.04 -1.87
N SER A 232 1.44 29.93 -2.44
CA SER A 232 0.85 31.05 -1.71
C SER A 232 -0.48 30.75 -0.98
N ARG A 233 -1.13 29.58 -1.21
CA ARG A 233 -2.41 29.24 -0.54
C ARG A 233 -2.51 27.88 0.15
N ASP A 234 -1.68 26.89 -0.22
CA ASP A 234 -1.95 25.48 0.14
C ASP A 234 -0.74 24.69 0.67
N GLU A 235 0.08 25.23 1.57
CA GLU A 235 0.91 24.35 2.40
C GLU A 235 0.02 23.76 3.50
N ASP A 236 -0.65 22.64 3.17
CA ASP A 236 -1.43 21.87 4.12
C ASP A 236 -0.58 21.44 5.32
N GLY A 237 0.75 21.60 5.30
CA GLY A 237 1.68 21.36 6.41
C GLY A 237 1.92 19.88 6.67
N SER A 238 1.45 19.01 5.78
CA SER A 238 1.72 17.57 5.81
C SER A 238 3.04 17.28 5.09
N GLU A 239 3.75 16.27 5.56
CA GLU A 239 4.89 15.72 4.84
C GLU A 239 4.42 14.59 3.91
N TRP A 240 4.66 14.77 2.61
CA TRP A 240 4.35 13.81 1.55
C TRP A 240 5.63 13.11 1.12
N ARG A 241 5.63 11.78 1.05
CA ARG A 241 6.85 10.96 0.86
C ARG A 241 6.63 9.85 -0.15
N PHE A 242 7.65 9.55 -0.95
CA PHE A 242 7.71 8.31 -1.72
C PHE A 242 8.20 7.17 -0.84
N SER A 243 7.58 6.00 -0.99
CA SER A 243 7.91 4.79 -0.24
C SER A 243 9.36 4.33 -0.48
N ALA A 244 9.89 3.52 0.43
CA ALA A 244 11.19 2.87 0.22
C ALA A 244 11.17 1.94 -0.99
N ALA A 245 10.04 1.25 -1.23
CA ALA A 245 9.87 0.40 -2.41
C ALA A 245 9.97 1.21 -3.72
N SER A 246 9.38 2.40 -3.77
CA SER A 246 9.49 3.31 -4.93
C SER A 246 10.95 3.69 -5.21
N ALA A 247 11.73 3.99 -4.17
CA ALA A 247 13.15 4.29 -4.31
C ALA A 247 13.93 3.08 -4.85
N ALA A 248 13.68 1.88 -4.31
CA ALA A 248 14.31 0.65 -4.77
C ALA A 248 13.96 0.31 -6.23
N ILE A 249 12.69 0.47 -6.61
CA ILE A 249 12.22 0.26 -7.99
C ILE A 249 12.88 1.26 -8.94
N TYR A 250 12.94 2.54 -8.56
CA TYR A 250 13.61 3.57 -9.35
C TYR A 250 15.09 3.24 -9.56
N PHE A 251 15.80 2.86 -8.48
CA PHE A 251 17.19 2.42 -8.54
C PHE A 251 17.38 1.25 -9.52
N LEU A 252 16.56 0.20 -9.42
CA LEU A 252 16.64 -0.96 -10.32
C LEU A 252 16.39 -0.56 -11.79
N ARG A 253 15.44 0.32 -12.07
CA ARG A 253 15.17 0.85 -13.42
C ARG A 253 16.37 1.62 -13.99
N CYS A 254 17.13 2.32 -13.15
CA CYS A 254 18.30 3.08 -13.58
C CYS A 254 19.53 2.20 -13.87
N LEU A 255 19.56 0.94 -13.40
CA LEU A 255 20.67 0.03 -13.69
C LEU A 255 20.51 -0.64 -15.06
N PRO A 256 21.58 -0.77 -15.86
CA PRO A 256 21.58 -1.66 -17.02
C PRO A 256 21.33 -3.11 -16.59
N ASP A 257 20.67 -3.91 -17.43
CA ASP A 257 20.33 -5.30 -17.14
C ASP A 257 21.58 -6.15 -16.79
N THR A 258 22.73 -5.86 -17.42
CA THR A 258 24.02 -6.53 -17.12
C THR A 258 24.51 -6.29 -15.70
N ILE A 259 24.12 -5.17 -15.08
CA ILE A 259 24.45 -4.84 -13.69
C ILE A 259 23.33 -5.29 -12.74
N ARG A 260 22.07 -5.15 -13.16
CA ARG A 260 20.90 -5.51 -12.35
C ARG A 260 20.90 -6.98 -11.95
N THR A 261 21.35 -7.86 -12.85
CA THR A 261 21.54 -9.31 -12.59
C THR A 261 22.62 -9.64 -11.55
N HIS A 262 23.39 -8.66 -11.07
CA HIS A 262 24.36 -8.81 -9.99
C HIS A 262 23.82 -8.41 -8.62
N VAL A 263 22.69 -7.71 -8.54
CA VAL A 263 22.04 -7.40 -7.26
C VAL A 263 21.53 -8.71 -6.64
N ARG A 264 21.83 -8.94 -5.36
CA ARG A 264 21.42 -10.18 -4.66
C ARG A 264 20.44 -9.94 -3.53
N ARG A 265 20.59 -8.84 -2.79
CA ARG A 265 19.74 -8.57 -1.63
C ARG A 265 19.34 -7.11 -1.54
N LEU A 266 18.04 -6.86 -1.48
CA LEU A 266 17.45 -5.56 -1.17
C LEU A 266 16.76 -5.63 0.18
N VAL A 267 17.00 -4.62 1.01
CA VAL A 267 16.24 -4.38 2.23
C VAL A 267 15.45 -3.09 2.01
N VAL A 268 14.13 -3.18 2.08
CA VAL A 268 13.23 -2.05 1.81
C VAL A 268 12.54 -1.69 3.11
N ASN A 269 13.00 -0.63 3.77
CA ASN A 269 12.50 -0.18 5.07
C ASN A 269 11.44 0.90 4.90
N GLU A 270 10.18 0.50 4.97
CA GLU A 270 9.04 1.40 4.97
C GLU A 270 8.85 2.01 6.38
N ASP A 271 9.76 2.91 6.76
CA ASP A 271 9.91 3.50 8.10
C ASP A 271 9.00 4.71 8.35
N ARG A 272 8.35 5.23 7.30
CA ARG A 272 7.41 6.36 7.36
C ARG A 272 6.22 6.15 6.45
N GLU A 273 5.07 6.71 6.85
CA GLU A 273 3.88 6.87 5.99
C GLU A 273 4.28 7.54 4.65
N SER A 274 3.82 6.93 3.56
CA SER A 274 4.11 7.32 2.18
C SER A 274 2.85 7.29 1.31
N ILE A 275 2.96 7.88 0.12
CA ILE A 275 1.84 8.14 -0.77
C ILE A 275 1.50 6.96 -1.69
N ALA A 276 0.37 7.10 -2.40
CA ALA A 276 -0.02 6.29 -3.55
C ALA A 276 -0.17 4.79 -3.28
N PHE A 277 -0.77 4.41 -2.14
CA PHE A 277 -1.07 3.02 -1.79
C PHE A 277 0.19 2.16 -1.59
N PRO A 278 1.07 2.53 -0.64
CA PRO A 278 2.36 1.89 -0.45
C PRO A 278 2.26 0.39 -0.18
N GLU A 279 1.15 -0.10 0.38
CA GLU A 279 0.89 -1.52 0.57
C GLU A 279 1.11 -2.33 -0.72
N SER A 280 0.74 -1.78 -1.87
CA SER A 280 0.77 -2.44 -3.18
C SER A 280 2.12 -2.39 -3.89
N HIS A 281 3.08 -1.60 -3.39
CA HIS A 281 4.33 -1.34 -4.12
C HIS A 281 5.25 -2.56 -4.29
N GLY A 282 4.99 -3.65 -3.56
CA GLY A 282 5.64 -4.94 -3.80
C GLY A 282 5.42 -5.46 -5.22
N LEU A 283 4.29 -5.13 -5.86
CA LEU A 283 3.99 -5.49 -7.25
C LEU A 283 5.02 -4.94 -8.24
N GLY A 284 5.52 -3.73 -7.99
CA GLY A 284 6.54 -3.10 -8.84
C GLY A 284 7.91 -3.79 -8.82
N LEU A 285 8.15 -4.69 -7.87
CA LEU A 285 9.38 -5.47 -7.75
C LEU A 285 9.31 -6.80 -8.52
N VAL A 286 8.11 -7.27 -8.89
CA VAL A 286 7.90 -8.56 -9.58
C VAL A 286 8.74 -8.70 -10.85
N PRO A 287 8.78 -7.71 -11.77
CA PRO A 287 9.56 -7.85 -13.01
C PRO A 287 11.05 -8.09 -12.75
N PHE A 288 11.62 -7.43 -11.74
CA PHE A 288 13.04 -7.54 -11.41
C PHE A 288 13.39 -8.87 -10.74
N CYS A 289 12.50 -9.39 -9.91
CA CYS A 289 12.69 -10.72 -9.33
C CYS A 289 12.57 -11.82 -10.40
N ARG A 290 11.70 -11.64 -11.41
CA ARG A 290 11.61 -12.55 -12.56
C ARG A 290 12.86 -12.52 -13.44
N GLU A 291 13.39 -11.33 -13.71
CA GLU A 291 14.63 -11.14 -14.48
C GLU A 291 15.84 -11.74 -13.77
N ASN A 292 15.91 -11.57 -12.45
CA ASN A 292 17.02 -12.03 -11.62
C ASN A 292 16.52 -12.98 -10.53
N PRO A 293 16.46 -14.30 -10.81
CA PRO A 293 15.98 -15.31 -9.86
C PRO A 293 16.81 -15.41 -8.56
N LEU A 294 17.99 -14.78 -8.52
CA LEU A 294 18.85 -14.72 -7.34
C LEU A 294 18.64 -13.46 -6.50
N LEU A 295 17.78 -12.53 -6.94
CA LEU A 295 17.38 -11.37 -6.17
C LEU A 295 16.49 -11.81 -5.00
N ARG A 296 16.80 -11.29 -3.81
CA ARG A 296 16.01 -11.45 -2.60
C ARG A 296 15.64 -10.07 -2.08
N VAL A 297 14.35 -9.83 -1.90
CA VAL A 297 13.81 -8.60 -1.34
C VAL A 297 13.24 -8.90 0.03
N GLU A 298 13.73 -8.22 1.05
CA GLU A 298 13.12 -8.19 2.37
C GLU A 298 12.50 -6.81 2.57
N ARG A 299 11.18 -6.73 2.60
CA ARG A 299 10.45 -5.48 2.82
C ARG A 299 10.01 -5.42 4.28
N ARG A 300 10.52 -4.45 5.03
CA ARG A 300 10.18 -4.23 6.44
C ARG A 300 9.23 -3.05 6.55
N VAL A 301 8.12 -3.24 7.24
CA VAL A 301 7.12 -2.19 7.47
C VAL A 301 7.12 -1.84 8.94
N ASP A 302 7.62 -0.66 9.27
CA ASP A 302 7.59 -0.13 10.63
C ASP A 302 6.13 0.06 11.07
N LEU A 303 5.72 -0.68 12.08
CA LEU A 303 4.35 -0.61 12.57
C LEU A 303 4.04 0.77 13.17
N TRP A 304 4.99 1.34 13.91
CA TRP A 304 4.81 2.58 14.65
C TRP A 304 5.03 3.82 13.80
N GLY A 305 6.02 3.83 12.91
CA GLY A 305 6.34 4.95 12.03
C GLY A 305 5.50 4.99 10.74
N ASN A 306 4.86 3.87 10.38
CA ASN A 306 4.15 3.72 9.12
C ASN A 306 2.79 3.03 9.24
N ALA A 307 2.72 1.71 9.44
CA ALA A 307 1.47 0.96 9.22
C ALA A 307 0.30 1.43 10.10
N PHE A 308 0.54 1.83 11.35
CA PHE A 308 -0.51 2.32 12.25
C PHE A 308 -0.96 3.75 11.98
N HIS A 309 -0.25 4.51 11.15
CA HIS A 309 -0.53 5.93 10.97
C HIS A 309 -1.82 6.17 10.19
N ALA A 310 -2.09 5.39 9.15
CA ALA A 310 -3.23 5.60 8.26
C ALA A 310 -4.55 5.67 9.04
N ASP A 311 -5.40 6.63 8.70
CA ASP A 311 -6.71 6.83 9.33
C ASP A 311 -7.67 7.27 8.24
N TYR A 312 -8.55 6.35 7.83
CA TYR A 312 -9.48 6.54 6.71
C TYR A 312 -10.44 7.73 6.90
N ARG A 313 -10.52 8.28 8.13
CA ARG A 313 -11.38 9.41 8.48
C ARG A 313 -10.81 10.77 8.08
N PHE A 314 -9.53 10.81 7.69
CA PHE A 314 -8.80 12.05 7.39
C PHE A 314 -8.01 11.90 6.09
N HIS A 315 -7.97 12.96 5.28
CA HIS A 315 -7.31 12.93 3.97
C HIS A 315 -5.82 13.28 4.05
N THR A 316 -5.42 14.03 5.08
CA THR A 316 -4.03 14.49 5.23
C THR A 316 -3.46 14.18 6.62
N PRO A 317 -2.14 13.98 6.74
CA PRO A 317 -1.47 13.88 8.03
C PRO A 317 -1.78 15.04 8.99
N ARG A 318 -1.88 16.28 8.50
CA ARG A 318 -2.20 17.43 9.37
C ARG A 318 -3.64 17.42 9.85
N GLU A 319 -4.61 17.04 9.01
CA GLU A 319 -6.00 16.89 9.45
C GLU A 319 -6.10 15.87 10.58
N ARG A 320 -5.46 14.70 10.41
CA ARG A 320 -5.39 13.63 11.41
C ARG A 320 -4.78 14.14 12.71
N TYR A 321 -3.62 14.80 12.63
CA TYR A 321 -2.95 15.36 13.80
C TYR A 321 -3.84 16.39 14.51
N ARG A 322 -4.44 17.34 13.79
CA ARG A 322 -5.30 18.39 14.37
C ARG A 322 -6.55 17.82 15.02
N ALA A 323 -7.20 16.86 14.37
CA ALA A 323 -8.42 16.25 14.88
C ALA A 323 -8.16 15.47 16.18
N ARG A 324 -7.00 14.81 16.30
CA ARG A 324 -6.59 14.12 17.54
C ARG A 324 -6.12 15.08 18.61
N TYR A 325 -5.35 16.12 18.24
CA TYR A 325 -4.91 17.16 19.17
C TYR A 325 -6.09 17.93 19.80
N ALA A 326 -7.14 18.20 19.02
CA ALA A 326 -8.33 18.90 19.50
C ALA A 326 -9.21 18.02 20.42
N LYS A 327 -9.03 16.70 20.37
CA LYS A 327 -9.71 15.74 21.25
C LYS A 327 -8.81 15.39 22.43
N THR A 328 -9.40 14.87 23.51
CA THR A 328 -8.64 14.22 24.59
C THR A 328 -8.17 12.81 24.23
N GLU A 329 -8.41 12.36 22.98
CA GLU A 329 -8.08 11.02 22.46
C GLU A 329 -6.70 11.04 21.78
N THR A 330 -5.64 10.80 22.54
CA THR A 330 -4.25 10.93 22.07
C THR A 330 -3.60 9.63 21.60
N GLY A 331 -4.25 8.47 21.77
CA GLY A 331 -3.70 7.16 21.42
C GLY A 331 -4.13 6.61 20.06
N LEU A 332 -3.45 5.57 19.59
CA LEU A 332 -3.79 4.75 18.43
C LEU A 332 -5.14 4.05 18.65
N ASP A 333 -6.06 4.18 17.70
CA ASP A 333 -7.39 3.57 17.75
C ASP A 333 -7.30 2.08 17.41
N SER A 334 -7.79 1.20 18.28
CA SER A 334 -7.79 -0.24 18.00
C SER A 334 -8.56 -0.59 16.73
N ALA A 335 -9.61 0.18 16.40
CA ALA A 335 -10.41 -0.06 15.19
C ALA A 335 -9.63 0.15 13.88
N LEU A 336 -8.49 0.86 13.92
CA LEU A 336 -7.65 1.10 12.74
C LEU A 336 -6.57 0.05 12.51
N ILE A 337 -6.21 -0.71 13.56
CA ILE A 337 -5.03 -1.57 13.55
C ILE A 337 -5.18 -2.69 12.51
N THR A 338 -6.20 -3.53 12.67
CA THR A 338 -6.46 -4.64 11.73
C THR A 338 -6.79 -4.13 10.33
N TYR A 339 -7.49 -3.00 10.23
CA TYR A 339 -7.81 -2.37 8.96
C TYR A 339 -6.54 -2.00 8.17
N ASN A 340 -5.61 -1.28 8.81
CA ASN A 340 -4.38 -0.86 8.16
C ASN A 340 -3.47 -2.05 7.82
N LEU A 341 -3.30 -2.98 8.77
CA LEU A 341 -2.46 -4.16 8.56
C LEU A 341 -3.01 -5.09 7.50
N GLY A 342 -4.33 -5.24 7.42
CA GLY A 342 -4.98 -6.10 6.44
C GLY A 342 -4.60 -5.74 5.01
N ALA A 343 -4.52 -4.44 4.68
CA ALA A 343 -4.12 -4.00 3.35
C ALA A 343 -2.70 -4.50 2.98
N TRP A 344 -1.72 -4.33 3.88
CA TRP A 344 -0.35 -4.81 3.68
C TRP A 344 -0.27 -6.33 3.56
N ILE A 345 -1.01 -7.06 4.39
CA ILE A 345 -1.04 -8.52 4.39
C ILE A 345 -1.63 -9.04 3.08
N MET A 346 -2.79 -8.53 2.68
CA MET A 346 -3.48 -8.98 1.46
C MET A 346 -2.68 -8.65 0.20
N GLU A 347 -2.09 -7.46 0.12
CA GLU A 347 -1.26 -7.07 -1.04
C GLU A 347 0.01 -7.94 -1.16
N ALA A 348 0.61 -8.34 -0.03
CA ALA A 348 1.73 -9.27 -0.06
C ALA A 348 1.33 -10.68 -0.54
N GLN A 349 0.15 -11.17 -0.18
CA GLN A 349 -0.35 -12.47 -0.64
C GLN A 349 -0.57 -12.52 -2.16
N LEU A 350 -0.94 -11.40 -2.78
CA LEU A 350 -1.14 -11.32 -4.23
C LEU A 350 0.15 -11.52 -5.03
N LEU A 351 1.32 -11.26 -4.45
CA LEU A 351 2.58 -11.24 -5.18
C LEU A 351 2.87 -12.58 -5.87
N ALA A 352 2.55 -13.71 -5.23
CA ALA A 352 2.72 -15.03 -5.82
C ALA A 352 1.88 -15.18 -7.10
N SER A 353 0.59 -14.84 -7.04
CA SER A 353 -0.30 -14.86 -8.22
C SER A 353 0.08 -13.85 -9.30
N ALA A 354 0.72 -12.73 -8.92
CA ALA A 354 1.26 -11.75 -9.85
C ALA A 354 2.56 -12.21 -10.54
N GLY A 355 3.09 -13.38 -10.17
CA GLY A 355 4.29 -13.98 -10.76
C GLY A 355 5.59 -13.63 -10.04
N MET A 356 5.53 -13.21 -8.77
CA MET A 356 6.71 -13.13 -7.90
C MET A 356 7.30 -14.54 -7.73
N PRO A 357 8.59 -14.76 -8.05
CA PRO A 357 9.22 -16.05 -7.81
C PRO A 357 9.18 -16.48 -6.34
N GLU A 358 9.10 -17.79 -6.11
CA GLU A 358 9.15 -18.33 -4.75
C GLU A 358 10.46 -17.93 -4.05
N SER A 359 10.36 -17.60 -2.76
CA SER A 359 11.50 -17.18 -1.93
C SER A 359 12.22 -15.90 -2.39
N SER A 360 11.75 -15.17 -3.42
CA SER A 360 12.39 -13.91 -3.83
C SER A 360 11.95 -12.71 -3.00
N TYR A 361 10.87 -12.83 -2.24
CA TYR A 361 10.29 -11.74 -1.47
C TYR A 361 9.81 -12.20 -0.10
N SER A 362 10.00 -11.36 0.92
CA SER A 362 9.36 -11.47 2.22
C SER A 362 8.86 -10.09 2.68
N LEU A 363 7.73 -10.07 3.38
CA LEU A 363 7.24 -8.90 4.12
C LEU A 363 7.44 -9.15 5.62
N VAL A 364 8.06 -8.20 6.32
CA VAL A 364 8.22 -8.22 7.77
C VAL A 364 7.43 -7.06 8.35
N LEU A 365 6.46 -7.36 9.20
CA LEU A 365 5.82 -6.38 10.07
C LEU A 365 6.76 -6.13 11.26
N ASP A 366 7.34 -4.93 11.29
CA ASP A 366 8.42 -4.57 12.21
C ASP A 366 7.86 -3.82 13.42
N GLY A 367 7.88 -4.49 14.58
CA GLY A 367 7.43 -3.94 15.85
C GLY A 367 8.52 -3.25 16.67
N ASP A 368 9.76 -3.18 16.17
CA ASP A 368 10.84 -2.49 16.88
C ASP A 368 10.54 -0.98 17.00
N PRO A 369 11.03 -0.32 18.06
CA PRO A 369 11.86 -0.83 19.16
C PRO A 369 11.04 -1.40 20.34
N VAL A 370 9.72 -1.59 20.20
CA VAL A 370 8.84 -2.09 21.29
C VAL A 370 8.05 -3.35 20.86
N PRO A 371 8.73 -4.44 20.45
CA PRO A 371 8.07 -5.61 19.87
C PRO A 371 7.11 -6.32 20.84
N GLN A 372 7.31 -6.19 22.16
CA GLN A 372 6.39 -6.72 23.17
C GLN A 372 5.03 -6.02 23.14
N LEU A 373 5.01 -4.69 22.98
CA LEU A 373 3.76 -3.94 22.84
C LEU A 373 3.02 -4.33 21.55
N CYS A 374 3.77 -4.57 20.46
CA CYS A 374 3.18 -5.11 19.22
C CYS A 374 2.59 -6.50 19.41
N THR A 375 3.24 -7.37 20.20
CA THR A 375 2.69 -8.69 20.58
C THR A 375 1.36 -8.55 21.33
N GLU A 376 1.27 -7.62 22.28
CA GLU A 376 0.04 -7.36 23.03
C GLU A 376 -1.09 -6.84 22.12
N ILE A 377 -0.76 -5.88 21.25
CA ILE A 377 -1.69 -5.34 20.25
C ILE A 377 -2.21 -6.44 19.32
N PHE A 378 -1.33 -7.29 18.78
CA PHE A 378 -1.74 -8.37 17.88
C PHE A 378 -2.70 -9.34 18.55
N ARG A 379 -2.39 -9.76 19.79
CA ARG A 379 -3.25 -10.66 20.57
C ARG A 379 -4.59 -10.02 20.93
N ALA A 380 -4.59 -8.76 21.37
CA ALA A 380 -5.80 -8.09 21.84
C ALA A 380 -6.71 -7.56 20.71
N VAL A 381 -6.12 -7.23 19.56
CA VAL A 381 -6.82 -6.56 18.46
C VAL A 381 -6.89 -7.44 17.22
N VAL A 382 -5.76 -7.81 16.61
CA VAL A 382 -5.73 -8.52 15.32
C VAL A 382 -6.36 -9.91 15.44
N GLN A 383 -5.92 -10.71 16.41
CA GLN A 383 -6.47 -12.07 16.64
C GLN A 383 -7.96 -12.02 16.99
N ARG A 384 -8.36 -11.05 17.82
CA ARG A 384 -9.76 -10.82 18.16
C ARG A 384 -10.57 -10.47 16.90
N ASP A 385 -10.09 -9.54 16.09
CA ASP A 385 -10.80 -9.05 14.92
C ASP A 385 -10.97 -10.16 13.86
N VAL A 386 -9.94 -10.99 13.67
CA VAL A 386 -10.03 -12.21 12.84
C VAL A 386 -11.08 -13.19 13.37
N ALA A 387 -11.08 -13.48 14.67
CA ALA A 387 -12.08 -14.36 15.27
C ALA A 387 -13.51 -13.80 15.13
N TRP A 388 -13.66 -12.48 15.26
CA TRP A 388 -14.93 -11.80 15.03
C TRP A 388 -15.38 -11.90 13.57
N GLN A 389 -14.47 -11.77 12.60
CA GLN A 389 -14.79 -11.95 11.18
C GLN A 389 -15.24 -13.38 10.87
N LEU A 390 -14.56 -14.37 11.43
CA LEU A 390 -14.92 -15.77 11.27
C LEU A 390 -16.32 -16.05 11.85
N ALA A 391 -16.57 -15.57 13.08
CA ALA A 391 -17.88 -15.75 13.72
C ALA A 391 -19.01 -14.99 13.00
N TRP A 392 -18.73 -13.80 12.47
CA TRP A 392 -19.64 -13.04 11.62
C TRP A 392 -20.02 -13.82 10.36
N THR A 393 -19.01 -14.28 9.63
CA THR A 393 -19.17 -15.04 8.39
C THR A 393 -19.95 -16.33 8.61
N GLU A 394 -19.63 -17.04 9.69
CA GLU A 394 -20.30 -18.28 10.07
C GLU A 394 -21.76 -18.03 10.51
N SER A 395 -22.02 -16.93 11.23
CA SER A 395 -23.38 -16.55 11.62
C SER A 395 -24.29 -16.26 10.41
N ILE A 396 -23.72 -15.68 9.33
CA ILE A 396 -24.44 -15.50 8.07
C ILE A 396 -24.71 -16.86 7.41
N LYS A 397 -23.69 -17.74 7.32
CA LYS A 397 -23.83 -19.09 6.73
C LYS A 397 -24.88 -19.93 7.42
N GLN A 398 -24.98 -19.85 8.75
CA GLN A 398 -25.98 -20.56 9.55
C GLN A 398 -27.39 -19.94 9.49
N GLY A 399 -27.56 -18.82 8.79
CA GLY A 399 -28.84 -18.11 8.70
C GLY A 399 -29.25 -17.39 9.99
N ASN A 400 -28.32 -17.21 10.95
CA ASN A 400 -28.57 -16.43 12.17
C ASN A 400 -28.77 -14.94 11.85
N LEU A 401 -28.20 -14.48 10.74
CA LEU A 401 -28.38 -13.14 10.17
C LEU A 401 -29.12 -13.22 8.84
N ALA A 402 -30.44 -13.45 8.89
CA ALA A 402 -31.26 -13.54 7.68
C ALA A 402 -31.33 -12.20 6.92
N GLY A 403 -31.25 -12.26 5.58
CA GLY A 403 -31.42 -11.09 4.71
C GLY A 403 -30.19 -10.19 4.56
N VAL A 404 -29.02 -10.62 5.04
CA VAL A 404 -27.76 -9.89 4.80
C VAL A 404 -27.35 -10.03 3.33
N SER A 405 -27.22 -8.90 2.62
CA SER A 405 -26.76 -8.88 1.22
C SER A 405 -25.26 -9.16 1.13
N TRP A 406 -24.78 -9.48 -0.08
CA TRP A 406 -23.35 -9.66 -0.36
C TRP A 406 -22.51 -8.44 0.07
N PHE A 407 -23.03 -7.23 -0.14
CA PHE A 407 -22.38 -5.98 0.24
C PHE A 407 -22.33 -5.81 1.76
N VAL A 408 -23.47 -6.01 2.45
CA VAL A 408 -23.53 -5.87 3.92
C VAL A 408 -22.66 -6.91 4.62
N ALA A 409 -22.56 -8.13 4.07
CA ALA A 409 -21.67 -9.16 4.57
C ALA A 409 -20.19 -8.74 4.56
N ARG A 410 -19.81 -7.81 3.67
CA ARG A 410 -18.43 -7.37 3.41
C ARG A 410 -18.17 -5.91 3.79
N GLY A 411 -18.92 -5.38 4.74
CA GLY A 411 -18.68 -4.02 5.24
C GLY A 411 -19.45 -2.90 4.53
N GLY A 412 -20.31 -3.22 3.56
CA GLY A 412 -21.18 -2.27 2.88
C GLY A 412 -22.36 -1.84 3.77
N GLU A 413 -22.64 -0.54 3.88
CA GLU A 413 -23.77 -0.08 4.67
C GLU A 413 -25.13 -0.59 4.15
N MET A 414 -26.02 -0.94 5.08
CA MET A 414 -27.47 -0.90 4.85
C MET A 414 -27.91 0.56 5.12
N GLY A 415 -28.41 1.25 4.11
CA GLY A 415 -28.44 2.72 4.05
C GLY A 415 -29.28 3.49 5.09
N ARG A 416 -29.26 4.83 4.87
CA ARG A 416 -30.04 5.93 5.48
C ARG A 416 -29.56 6.49 6.83
N ARG A 417 -28.65 7.46 6.76
CA ARG A 417 -28.82 8.78 7.42
C ARG A 417 -27.75 9.80 6.97
N ARG A 418 -28.23 10.89 6.37
CA ARG A 418 -27.58 12.22 6.31
C ARG A 418 -27.08 12.60 7.70
N ILE A 419 -25.82 12.31 7.99
CA ILE A 419 -25.07 12.93 9.08
C ILE A 419 -23.69 13.21 8.51
N SER A 420 -23.48 14.48 8.19
CA SER A 420 -22.28 15.22 7.77
C SER A 420 -21.17 14.49 7.01
N TYR A 421 -20.74 15.11 5.92
CA TYR A 421 -19.41 15.03 5.31
C TYR A 421 -18.32 14.62 6.33
N ASN A 422 -17.54 13.59 5.98
CA ASN A 422 -16.29 13.13 6.62
C ASN A 422 -16.30 11.85 7.46
N GLN A 423 -17.00 10.77 7.13
CA GLN A 423 -16.63 9.45 7.71
C GLN A 423 -16.99 8.30 6.74
N PRO A 424 -16.02 7.53 6.23
CA PRO A 424 -16.27 6.18 5.76
C PRO A 424 -16.79 5.34 6.93
N ARG A 425 -17.94 4.70 6.76
CA ARG A 425 -18.59 3.91 7.80
C ARG A 425 -18.34 2.44 7.51
N PHE A 426 -17.20 1.94 7.97
CA PHE A 426 -16.96 0.50 8.02
C PHE A 426 -18.03 -0.15 8.90
N THR A 427 -18.92 -0.94 8.32
CA THR A 427 -19.78 -1.82 9.10
C THR A 427 -18.97 -3.02 9.53
N GLY A 428 -18.33 -2.92 10.70
CA GLY A 428 -18.12 -4.02 11.65
C GLY A 428 -17.42 -5.29 11.18
N CYS A 429 -16.48 -5.79 12.00
CA CYS A 429 -15.95 -7.16 12.02
C CYS A 429 -15.51 -7.85 10.72
N TYR A 430 -15.60 -7.24 9.54
CA TYR A 430 -15.14 -7.79 8.26
C TYR A 430 -14.12 -6.84 7.63
N PHE A 431 -13.00 -7.40 7.17
CA PHE A 431 -11.90 -6.65 6.57
C PHE A 431 -11.63 -7.16 5.15
N TYR A 432 -11.07 -8.37 5.03
CA TYR A 432 -10.73 -9.01 3.77
C TYR A 432 -11.05 -10.50 3.81
N GLU A 433 -11.49 -11.07 2.69
CA GLU A 433 -11.93 -12.47 2.60
C GLU A 433 -10.81 -13.42 3.06
N GLY A 434 -9.58 -13.19 2.58
CA GLY A 434 -8.40 -14.00 2.90
C GLY A 434 -7.68 -13.65 4.21
N LEU A 435 -8.07 -12.58 4.92
CA LEU A 435 -7.34 -12.11 6.11
C LEU A 435 -7.26 -13.17 7.23
N PRO A 436 -8.36 -13.89 7.59
CA PRO A 436 -8.28 -14.90 8.62
C PRO A 436 -7.25 -16.00 8.34
N GLU A 437 -7.20 -16.50 7.11
CA GLU A 437 -6.23 -17.50 6.68
C GLU A 437 -4.81 -16.92 6.63
N ALA A 438 -4.66 -15.68 6.15
CA ALA A 438 -3.38 -14.99 6.13
C ALA A 438 -2.75 -14.85 7.51
N VAL A 439 -3.54 -14.43 8.50
CA VAL A 439 -3.08 -14.29 9.89
C VAL A 439 -2.77 -15.65 10.49
N TRP A 440 -3.57 -16.68 10.20
CA TRP A 440 -3.24 -18.06 10.61
C TRP A 440 -1.89 -18.52 10.07
N ASP A 441 -1.63 -18.33 8.77
CA ASP A 441 -0.37 -18.72 8.13
C ASP A 441 0.84 -17.93 8.68
N MET A 442 0.65 -16.68 9.10
CA MET A 442 1.68 -15.92 9.81
C MET A 442 2.04 -16.58 11.14
N THR A 443 1.05 -17.03 11.93
CA THR A 443 1.31 -17.69 13.23
C THR A 443 1.99 -19.05 13.08
N THR A 444 1.81 -19.73 11.94
CA THR A 444 2.40 -21.05 11.67
C THR A 444 3.68 -21.01 10.83
N GLY A 445 4.17 -19.82 10.48
CA GLY A 445 5.39 -19.63 9.71
C GLY A 445 5.30 -20.06 8.23
N LYS A 446 4.08 -20.11 7.69
CA LYS A 446 3.81 -20.50 6.28
C LYS A 446 3.56 -19.31 5.36
N SER A 447 3.35 -18.12 5.92
CA SER A 447 3.05 -16.90 5.17
C SER A 447 4.31 -16.25 4.59
N ILE A 448 4.14 -15.56 3.47
CA ILE A 448 5.12 -14.60 2.92
C ILE A 448 5.31 -13.39 3.84
N VAL A 449 4.36 -13.16 4.74
CA VAL A 449 4.37 -12.14 5.78
C VAL A 449 4.83 -12.76 7.10
N SER A 450 5.74 -12.08 7.79
CA SER A 450 6.23 -12.48 9.10
C SER A 450 6.28 -11.27 10.04
N CYS A 451 6.49 -11.51 11.33
CA CYS A 451 6.69 -10.47 12.34
C CYS A 451 8.03 -10.71 13.03
N ASN A 452 8.71 -9.64 13.47
CA ASN A 452 9.85 -9.75 14.41
C ASN A 452 9.41 -9.80 15.89
N PHE A 453 8.10 -9.91 16.13
CA PHE A 453 7.47 -10.11 17.42
C PHE A 453 6.50 -11.30 17.32
N ASP A 454 5.93 -11.73 18.45
CA ASP A 454 5.00 -12.86 18.47
C ASP A 454 3.60 -12.42 18.01
N PRO A 455 3.07 -12.93 16.88
CA PRO A 455 1.72 -12.61 16.41
C PRO A 455 0.61 -13.23 17.27
N GLY A 456 0.95 -14.04 18.27
CA GLY A 456 0.04 -14.74 19.15
C GLY A 456 -0.47 -16.06 18.58
N GLU A 457 -1.33 -16.71 19.35
CA GLU A 457 -1.96 -17.97 18.95
C GLU A 457 -3.28 -17.70 18.22
N PRO A 458 -3.57 -18.44 17.14
CA PRO A 458 -4.83 -18.32 16.46
C PRO A 458 -5.97 -18.89 17.31
N TRP A 459 -7.17 -18.33 17.15
CA TRP A 459 -8.36 -18.84 17.82
C TRP A 459 -8.72 -20.22 17.28
N SER A 460 -9.12 -21.14 18.17
CA SER A 460 -9.56 -22.46 17.75
C SER A 460 -10.94 -22.40 17.10
N ALA A 461 -11.29 -23.40 16.29
CA ALA A 461 -12.64 -23.54 15.76
C ALA A 461 -13.71 -23.54 16.87
N GLN A 462 -13.39 -24.14 18.03
CA GLN A 462 -14.28 -24.16 19.19
C GLN A 462 -14.51 -22.74 19.75
N ASP A 463 -13.48 -21.89 19.79
CA ASP A 463 -13.62 -20.52 20.26
C ASP A 463 -14.52 -19.69 19.33
N VAL A 464 -14.39 -19.89 18.02
CA VAL A 464 -15.27 -19.27 17.01
C VAL A 464 -16.70 -19.75 17.17
N ASP A 465 -16.93 -21.06 17.34
CA ASP A 465 -18.26 -21.61 17.58
C ASP A 465 -18.91 -21.04 18.84
N ILE A 466 -18.13 -20.86 19.92
CA ILE A 466 -18.61 -20.21 21.14
C ILE A 466 -19.05 -18.77 20.85
N LEU A 467 -18.30 -18.01 20.05
CA LEU A 467 -18.70 -16.66 19.64
C LEU A 467 -20.00 -16.66 18.82
N VAL A 468 -20.14 -17.59 17.87
CA VAL A 468 -21.35 -17.73 17.05
C VAL A 468 -22.56 -18.04 17.94
N GLN A 469 -22.45 -19.02 18.83
CA GLN A 469 -23.56 -19.41 19.72
C GLN A 469 -23.93 -18.28 20.69
N LYS A 470 -22.92 -17.63 21.28
CA LYS A 470 -23.14 -16.52 22.22
C LYS A 470 -23.83 -15.32 21.58
N HIS A 471 -23.58 -15.08 20.29
CA HIS A 471 -24.09 -13.92 19.56
C HIS A 471 -25.17 -14.27 18.54
N ARG A 472 -25.76 -15.47 18.63
CA ARG A 472 -26.76 -15.99 17.68
C ARG A 472 -27.97 -15.07 17.45
N GLN A 473 -28.35 -14.30 18.45
CA GLN A 473 -29.52 -13.40 18.43
C GLN A 473 -29.14 -11.94 18.11
N TRP A 474 -27.88 -11.67 17.77
CA TRP A 474 -27.44 -10.30 17.47
C TRP A 474 -27.88 -9.89 16.08
N THR A 475 -28.21 -8.61 15.93
CA THR A 475 -28.41 -7.98 14.62
C THR A 475 -27.08 -7.55 14.00
N THR A 476 -27.07 -7.23 12.71
CA THR A 476 -25.91 -6.64 12.02
C THR A 476 -25.41 -5.36 12.70
N GLN A 477 -26.33 -4.52 13.16
CA GLN A 477 -26.03 -3.31 13.93
C GLN A 477 -25.36 -3.67 15.27
N THR A 478 -25.88 -4.68 15.97
CA THR A 478 -25.30 -5.11 17.26
C THR A 478 -23.88 -5.66 17.08
N TRP A 479 -23.63 -6.45 16.03
CA TRP A 479 -22.27 -6.90 15.69
C TRP A 479 -21.32 -5.72 15.48
N THR A 480 -21.72 -4.74 14.67
CA THR A 480 -20.92 -3.53 14.39
C THR A 480 -20.62 -2.72 15.65
N GLU A 481 -21.65 -2.45 16.47
CA GLU A 481 -21.53 -1.68 17.71
C GLU A 481 -20.68 -2.38 18.77
N ARG A 482 -20.65 -3.71 18.77
CA ARG A 482 -19.90 -4.50 19.77
C ARG A 482 -18.47 -4.75 19.30
N TRP A 483 -18.26 -4.90 18.00
CA TRP A 483 -16.94 -4.97 17.40
C TRP A 483 -16.13 -3.71 17.74
N SER A 484 -16.70 -2.52 17.58
CA SER A 484 -16.04 -1.23 17.83
C SER A 484 -15.69 -0.93 19.31
N ARG A 485 -16.13 -1.78 20.24
CA ARG A 485 -15.82 -1.67 21.68
C ARG A 485 -14.60 -2.51 22.05
N HIS A 486 -13.48 -2.29 21.36
CA HIS A 486 -12.19 -2.88 21.72
C HIS A 486 -11.81 -2.52 23.17
N LYS A 487 -11.07 -3.42 23.82
CA LYS A 487 -10.52 -3.23 25.16
C LYS A 487 -9.04 -3.66 25.15
N PRO A 488 -8.10 -2.72 25.31
CA PRO A 488 -8.30 -1.27 25.40
C PRO A 488 -8.84 -0.68 24.08
N LYS A 489 -9.46 0.51 24.15
CA LYS A 489 -9.91 1.23 22.94
C LYS A 489 -8.73 1.92 22.26
N TRP A 490 -7.84 2.49 23.07
CA TRP A 490 -6.70 3.30 22.64
C TRP A 490 -5.40 2.68 23.15
N TRP A 491 -4.36 2.76 22.33
CA TRP A 491 -2.99 2.38 22.68
C TRP A 491 -2.10 3.62 22.65
N ASP A 492 -1.20 3.78 23.62
CA ASP A 492 -0.08 4.72 23.50
C ASP A 492 1.21 3.92 23.33
N THR A 493 2.26 4.60 22.92
CA THR A 493 3.59 4.00 22.77
C THR A 493 4.30 3.88 24.12
N GLU A 494 5.40 3.12 24.14
CA GLU A 494 6.30 3.03 25.29
C GLU A 494 7.73 3.46 24.92
N HIS A 495 8.54 3.81 25.92
CA HIS A 495 9.94 4.17 25.72
C HIS A 495 10.69 3.02 25.00
N PRO A 496 11.52 3.27 23.97
CA PRO A 496 12.10 4.58 23.58
C PRO A 496 11.29 5.38 22.55
N LEU A 497 10.10 4.94 22.15
CA LEU A 497 9.27 5.72 21.24
C LEU A 497 8.70 6.97 21.93
N PRO A 498 8.57 8.09 21.21
CA PRO A 498 7.74 9.20 21.68
C PRO A 498 6.28 8.79 21.67
N SER A 499 5.42 9.49 22.43
CA SER A 499 3.96 9.26 22.43
C SER A 499 3.37 9.16 21.02
N TRP A 500 2.21 8.52 20.89
CA TRP A 500 1.52 8.39 19.60
C TRP A 500 1.34 9.76 18.90
N MET A 501 0.97 10.80 19.65
CA MET A 501 0.91 12.17 19.14
C MET A 501 2.27 12.71 18.67
N GLY A 502 3.36 12.35 19.36
CA GLY A 502 4.72 12.66 18.95
C GLY A 502 5.11 11.97 17.64
N LEU A 503 4.67 10.73 17.41
CA LEU A 503 4.84 10.04 16.13
C LEU A 503 4.06 10.71 15.00
N LEU A 504 2.78 11.01 15.21
CA LEU A 504 1.97 11.73 14.20
C LEU A 504 2.56 13.10 13.84
N ARG A 505 3.14 13.81 14.82
CA ARG A 505 3.80 15.10 14.59
C ARG A 505 4.96 14.99 13.59
N LYS A 506 5.62 13.83 13.49
CA LYS A 506 6.70 13.60 12.53
C LYS A 506 6.22 13.53 11.07
N ASN A 507 4.91 13.52 10.81
CA ASN A 507 4.34 13.61 9.47
C ASN A 507 3.93 15.05 9.08
N LEU A 508 4.44 16.06 9.80
CA LEU A 508 4.22 17.46 9.49
C LEU A 508 5.48 18.08 8.89
N TRP A 509 5.32 18.87 7.82
CA TRP A 509 6.43 19.52 7.13
C TRP A 509 6.96 20.74 7.88
N GLY A 510 8.29 20.81 8.05
CA GLY A 510 9.01 21.74 8.93
C GLY A 510 9.10 23.22 8.51
N ARG A 511 8.30 23.69 7.53
CA ARG A 511 8.27 25.11 7.10
C ARG A 511 7.04 25.89 7.56
N VAL A 512 6.29 25.41 8.56
CA VAL A 512 5.25 26.25 9.18
C VAL A 512 5.90 27.37 10.00
N ARG A 513 6.22 28.49 9.36
CA ARG A 513 6.33 29.79 10.05
C ARG A 513 5.02 30.00 10.82
N GLY A 514 5.05 29.86 12.15
CA GLY A 514 3.93 30.25 13.00
C GLY A 514 3.32 29.18 13.91
N ILE A 515 4.02 28.10 14.26
CA ILE A 515 3.67 27.38 15.49
C ILE A 515 4.26 28.18 16.65
N ARG A 516 3.47 29.12 17.20
CA ARG A 516 3.75 29.65 18.54
C ARG A 516 3.59 28.48 19.52
N HIS A 517 4.65 28.25 20.28
CA HIS A 517 4.73 27.31 21.39
C HIS A 517 3.64 27.55 22.44
#